data_AF-A0A5D0X8N2-F1
#
_entry.id   AF-A0A5D0X8N2-F1
#
_cell.length_a   1.000
_cell.length_b   1.000
_cell.length_c   1.000
_cell.angle_alpha   90.00
_cell.angle_beta   90.00
_cell.angle_gamma   90.00
#
_symmetry.space_group_name_H-M   'P 1'
#
loop_
_entity.id
_entity.type
_entity.pdbx_description
1 polymer ?
#
loop_
_entity_poly.entity_id
_entity_poly.type
_entity_poly.pdbx_seq_one_letter_code
_entity_poly.pdbx_strand_id
1 'polypeptide(L)'
;MKINLIVLAAATSVLPLCAQAQSASASPEVVEKDARGVAAKVRVEGKVYDVCRGEATDGCINPREAGLDFGNRPLDHYPEDMGLETPTS
;
A
#
# COMPACT_ATOMS: atom_id res chain seq x y z
N MET A 1 14.59 -51.16 48.96
CA MET A 1 13.17 -50.83 48.71
C MET A 1 13.10 -50.01 47.42
N LYS A 2 12.19 -50.38 46.50
CA LYS A 2 12.03 -49.79 45.16
C LYS A 2 11.66 -48.30 45.24
N ILE A 3 12.30 -47.45 44.43
CA ILE A 3 11.82 -46.10 44.11
C ILE A 3 11.71 -45.99 42.59
N ASN A 4 10.55 -45.48 42.17
CA ASN A 4 9.92 -45.62 40.86
C ASN A 4 10.24 -44.46 39.89
N LEU A 5 10.07 -44.79 38.60
CA LEU A 5 9.70 -43.94 37.45
C LEU A 5 10.13 -42.46 37.44
N ILE A 6 11.06 -42.14 36.54
CA ILE A 6 11.28 -40.77 36.05
C ILE A 6 10.53 -40.59 34.72
N VAL A 7 9.43 -39.86 34.85
CA VAL A 7 8.74 -38.95 33.92
C VAL A 7 9.30 -38.85 32.48
N LEU A 8 8.46 -39.20 31.50
CA LEU A 8 8.61 -38.78 30.10
C LEU A 8 8.51 -37.25 29.99
N ALA A 9 9.59 -36.62 29.54
CA ALA A 9 9.58 -35.25 29.05
C ALA A 9 9.37 -35.26 27.53
N ALA A 10 8.23 -34.74 27.06
CA ALA A 10 7.97 -34.33 25.67
C ALA A 10 6.58 -33.66 25.63
N ALA A 11 6.29 -32.54 24.97
CA ALA A 11 7.09 -31.60 24.21
C ALA A 11 6.24 -30.31 24.15
N THR A 12 6.75 -29.18 24.63
CA THR A 12 6.13 -27.88 24.43
C THR A 12 6.59 -27.32 23.10
N SER A 13 5.84 -27.58 22.04
CA SER A 13 6.05 -26.92 20.74
C SER A 13 5.56 -25.48 20.82
N VAL A 14 6.44 -24.58 21.28
CA VAL A 14 6.26 -23.14 21.10
C VAL A 14 6.72 -22.83 19.67
N LEU A 15 5.76 -22.68 18.75
CA LEU A 15 6.06 -22.21 17.40
C LEU A 15 6.56 -20.75 17.49
N PRO A 16 7.74 -20.44 16.93
CA PRO A 16 8.25 -19.08 16.91
C PRO A 16 7.43 -18.26 15.92
N LEU A 17 6.82 -17.20 16.46
CA LEU A 17 6.63 -15.89 15.88
C LEU A 17 6.71 -15.84 14.34
N CYS A 18 5.55 -15.85 13.68
CA CYS A 18 5.43 -15.26 12.36
C CYS A 18 5.84 -13.78 12.46
N ALA A 19 7.11 -13.50 12.17
CA ALA A 19 7.58 -12.17 11.85
C ALA A 19 6.86 -11.75 10.58
N GLN A 20 5.75 -11.04 10.76
CA GLN A 20 5.04 -10.36 9.69
C GLN A 20 6.03 -9.36 9.12
N ALA A 21 6.64 -9.67 7.97
CA ALA A 21 7.34 -8.71 7.16
C ALA A 21 6.28 -7.68 6.71
N GLN A 22 6.07 -6.67 7.55
CA GLN A 22 5.37 -5.46 7.17
C GLN A 22 6.18 -4.90 6.02
N SER A 23 5.68 -5.11 4.81
CA SER A 23 6.10 -4.31 3.67
C SER A 23 5.77 -2.88 4.06
N ALA A 24 6.77 -2.16 4.59
CA ALA A 24 6.72 -0.74 4.76
C ALA A 24 6.61 -0.18 3.35
N SER A 25 5.37 -0.03 2.88
CA SER A 25 5.08 0.83 1.74
C SER A 25 5.72 2.16 2.11
N ALA A 26 6.83 2.49 1.44
CA ALA A 26 7.65 3.62 1.82
C ALA A 26 6.76 4.86 1.80
N SER A 27 6.39 5.35 2.98
CA SER A 27 5.51 6.50 3.08
C SER A 27 6.23 7.68 2.44
N PRO A 28 5.55 8.46 1.58
CA PRO A 28 6.18 9.54 0.84
C PRO A 28 6.67 10.61 1.82
N GLU A 29 7.88 11.11 1.61
CA GLU A 29 8.32 12.30 2.33
C GLU A 29 7.63 13.52 1.70
N VAL A 30 6.77 14.20 2.45
CA VAL A 30 6.09 15.41 1.98
C VAL A 30 7.07 16.58 2.03
N VAL A 31 7.52 17.03 0.85
CA VAL A 31 8.46 18.15 0.71
C VAL A 31 7.75 19.50 0.81
N GLU A 32 6.53 19.58 0.31
CA GLU A 32 5.74 20.81 0.29
C GLU A 32 4.27 20.52 0.53
N LYS A 33 3.61 21.38 1.31
CA LYS A 33 2.15 21.37 1.52
C LYS A 33 1.54 22.63 0.92
N ASP A 34 0.32 22.52 0.41
CA ASP A 34 -0.43 23.65 -0.13
C ASP A 34 -1.05 24.53 0.97
N ALA A 35 -1.75 25.59 0.56
CA ALA A 35 -2.49 26.48 1.46
C ALA A 35 -3.59 25.80 2.30
N ARG A 36 -3.97 24.56 1.95
CA ARG A 36 -4.97 23.74 2.67
C ARG A 36 -4.30 22.72 3.60
N GLY A 37 -2.97 22.69 3.66
CA GLY A 37 -2.20 21.74 4.46
C GLY A 37 -2.04 20.35 3.84
N VAL A 38 -2.39 20.19 2.56
CA VAL A 38 -2.32 18.92 1.82
C VAL A 38 -1.02 18.84 1.03
N ALA A 39 -0.40 17.66 0.96
CA ALA A 39 0.84 17.45 0.22
C ALA A 39 0.73 17.90 -1.26
N ALA A 40 1.62 18.81 -1.67
CA ALA A 40 1.72 19.36 -3.02
C ALA A 40 2.90 18.76 -3.77
N LYS A 41 4.03 18.55 -3.08
CA LYS A 41 5.21 17.84 -3.59
C LYS A 41 5.61 16.74 -2.64
N VAL A 42 5.97 15.60 -3.20
CA VAL A 42 6.44 14.43 -2.44
C VAL A 42 7.76 13.94 -2.98
N ARG A 43 8.61 13.43 -2.10
CA ARG A 43 9.81 12.70 -2.46
C ARG A 43 9.52 11.21 -2.35
N VAL A 44 9.68 10.53 -3.48
CA VAL A 44 9.55 9.08 -3.63
C VAL A 44 10.87 8.57 -4.21
N GLU A 45 11.52 7.63 -3.52
CA GLU A 45 12.81 7.05 -3.93
C GLU A 45 13.91 8.09 -4.24
N GLY A 46 13.94 9.17 -3.47
CA GLY A 46 14.94 10.24 -3.64
C GLY A 46 14.62 11.26 -4.74
N LYS A 47 13.54 11.07 -5.52
CA LYS A 47 13.08 11.99 -6.56
C LYS A 47 11.88 12.78 -6.07
N VAL A 48 11.84 14.08 -6.38
CA VAL A 48 10.73 14.97 -6.02
C VAL A 48 9.73 15.02 -7.18
N TYR A 49 8.47 14.73 -6.87
CA TYR A 49 7.36 14.76 -7.82
C TYR A 49 6.27 15.71 -7.34
N ASP A 50 5.60 16.36 -8.29
CA ASP A 50 4.36 17.07 -8.05
C ASP A 50 3.21 16.09 -7.87
N VAL A 51 2.33 16.33 -6.91
CA VAL A 51 1.17 15.48 -6.63
C VAL A 51 0.00 15.88 -7.54
N CYS A 52 -0.63 14.91 -8.21
CA CYS A 52 -1.78 15.14 -9.07
C CYS A 52 -2.97 15.72 -8.31
N ARG A 53 -3.66 16.69 -8.93
CA ARG A 53 -4.77 17.45 -8.32
C ARG A 53 -5.81 17.86 -9.35
N GLY A 54 -7.08 17.83 -8.93
CA GLY A 54 -8.20 18.22 -9.79
C GLY A 54 -8.20 17.41 -11.08
N GLU A 55 -8.21 18.10 -12.21
CA GLU A 55 -8.20 17.51 -13.56
C GLU A 55 -6.78 17.16 -14.07
N ALA A 56 -5.72 17.49 -13.32
CA ALA A 56 -4.35 17.19 -13.75
C ALA A 56 -4.02 15.71 -13.53
N THR A 57 -3.88 14.98 -14.64
CA THR A 57 -3.57 13.54 -14.66
C THR A 57 -2.17 13.21 -15.17
N ASP A 58 -1.57 14.11 -15.96
CA ASP A 58 -0.27 13.90 -16.60
C ASP A 58 0.85 14.72 -15.93
N GLY A 59 2.07 14.17 -15.91
CA GLY A 59 3.26 14.87 -15.41
C GLY A 59 3.33 15.01 -13.88
N CYS A 60 2.44 14.36 -13.15
CA CYS A 60 2.37 14.35 -11.69
C CYS A 60 2.27 12.90 -11.17
N ILE A 61 2.58 12.69 -9.90
CA ILE A 61 2.39 11.40 -9.25
C ILE A 61 0.97 11.31 -8.66
N ASN A 62 0.31 10.18 -8.86
CA ASN A 62 -0.98 9.94 -8.25
C ASN A 62 -0.79 9.90 -6.71
N PRO A 63 -1.60 10.63 -5.92
CA PRO A 63 -1.52 10.60 -4.47
C PRO A 63 -1.44 9.18 -3.88
N ARG A 64 -2.13 8.21 -4.49
CA ARG A 64 -2.15 6.82 -4.01
C ARG A 64 -0.89 6.06 -4.32
N GLU A 65 -0.31 6.27 -5.50
CA GLU A 65 0.99 5.70 -5.86
C GLU A 65 2.10 6.28 -5.01
N ALA A 66 1.97 7.56 -4.64
CA ALA A 66 2.86 8.18 -3.69
C ALA A 66 2.71 7.60 -2.28
N GLY A 67 1.64 6.88 -1.93
CA GLY A 67 1.38 6.40 -0.57
C GLY A 67 0.71 7.43 0.34
N LEU A 68 -0.03 8.39 -0.23
CA LEU A 68 -0.84 9.37 0.50
C LEU A 68 -2.28 8.85 0.71
N ASP A 69 -2.91 9.31 1.79
CA ASP A 69 -4.26 8.89 2.19
C ASP A 69 -5.40 9.66 1.49
N PHE A 70 -5.12 10.34 0.37
CA PHE A 70 -6.12 11.08 -0.41
C PHE A 70 -6.09 10.70 -1.90
N GLY A 71 -7.00 11.27 -2.70
CA GLY A 71 -7.10 10.97 -4.14
C GLY A 71 -7.99 9.78 -4.50
N ASN A 72 -8.76 9.26 -3.53
CA ASN A 72 -9.75 8.19 -3.74
C ASN A 72 -11.07 8.71 -4.26
N ARG A 73 -11.09 9.39 -5.40
CA ARG A 73 -12.36 9.65 -6.05
C ARG A 73 -12.77 8.38 -6.79
N PRO A 74 -13.89 7.73 -6.43
CA PRO A 74 -14.41 6.64 -7.23
C PRO A 74 -14.66 7.14 -8.66
N LEU A 75 -14.46 6.27 -9.64
CA LEU A 75 -14.99 6.53 -10.97
C LEU A 75 -16.51 6.38 -10.87
N ASP A 76 -17.24 7.49 -10.99
CA ASP A 76 -18.71 7.51 -10.84
C ASP A 76 -19.40 6.71 -11.95
N HIS A 77 -18.72 6.50 -13.08
CA HIS A 77 -19.26 5.80 -14.24
C HIS A 77 -18.10 5.22 -15.07
N TYR A 78 -18.17 3.92 -15.34
CA TYR A 78 -17.43 3.29 -16.44
C TYR A 78 -18.45 3.10 -17.58
N PRO A 79 -18.18 3.60 -18.80
CA PRO A 79 -19.12 3.44 -19.90
C PRO A 79 -19.31 1.95 -20.18
N GLU A 80 -20.55 1.48 -20.12
CA GLU A 80 -20.91 0.07 -20.39
C GLU A 80 -20.66 -0.33 -21.86
N ASP A 81 -20.31 0.64 -22.70
CA ASP A 81 -20.30 0.51 -24.16
C ASP A 81 -18.92 0.15 -24.73
N MET A 82 -17.86 0.05 -23.90
CA MET A 82 -16.53 -0.40 -24.36
C MET A 82 -16.43 -1.94 -24.53
N GLY A 83 -17.52 -2.59 -24.96
CA GLY A 83 -17.66 -4.04 -25.02
C GLY A 83 -18.22 -4.62 -26.32
N LEU A 84 -18.43 -3.83 -27.38
CA LEU A 84 -18.95 -4.34 -28.66
C LEU A 84 -18.19 -3.81 -29.89
N GLU A 85 -16.88 -4.01 -29.92
CA GLU A 85 -16.20 -4.20 -31.21
C GLU A 85 -15.03 -5.16 -31.05
N THR A 86 -15.36 -6.43 -30.82
CA THR A 86 -14.48 -7.50 -31.31
C THR A 86 -14.62 -7.51 -32.84
N PRO A 87 -13.53 -7.26 -33.60
CA PRO A 87 -13.59 -7.43 -35.05
C PRO A 87 -13.83 -8.91 -35.33
N THR A 88 -15.04 -9.22 -35.80
CA THR A 88 -15.36 -10.55 -36.31
C THR A 88 -14.53 -10.72 -37.59
N SER A 89 -13.47 -11.54 -37.51
CA SER A 89 -12.81 -12.09 -38.71
C SER A 89 -13.60 -13.26 -39.27
#